data_AF-A0A9C8SXE0-F1
#
_entry.id   AF-A0A9C8SXE0-F1
#
_cell.length_a   1.000
_cell.length_b   1.000
_cell.length_c   1.000
_cell.angle_alpha   90.00
_cell.angle_beta   90.00
_cell.angle_gamma   90.00
#
_symmetry.space_group_name_H-M   'P 1'
#
loop_
_entity.id
_entity.type
_entity.pdbx_description
1 polymer ?
#
loop_
_entity_poly.entity_id
_entity_poly.type
_entity_poly.pdbx_seq_one_letter_code
_entity_poly.pdbx_strand_id
1 'polypeptide(L)'
;MFFPVTHLGRLILNGIAYITILGLLSLVPLRDFRNFNRELDHMVQAGQLNTLIEMLRQTEEEYVLGHGEIELENNLKLRRKINEKRLALSRVIADDHASRALEEMIGASRKYSATMKRLQEALRKGTVTREHLLRVDQAGEALQKISRRLLRDEQELLRTMVSRFRQQLIAFFLASILLLAGMLFSLWRGIFRPLKKLE
;
A
#
# COMPACT_ATOMS: atom_id res chain seq x y z
N MET A 1 -0.62 47.22 44.74
CA MET A 1 -0.43 45.76 44.56
C MET A 1 -0.69 45.43 43.11
N PHE A 2 0.35 45.42 42.26
CA PHE A 2 0.20 45.12 40.83
C PHE A 2 0.58 43.65 40.63
N PHE A 3 -0.41 42.76 40.54
CA PHE A 3 -0.17 41.45 39.93
C PHE A 3 0.27 41.73 38.48
N PRO A 4 1.47 41.32 38.07
CA PRO A 4 1.99 41.74 36.79
C PRO A 4 1.20 41.03 35.70
N VAL A 5 0.45 41.81 34.92
CA VAL A 5 -0.30 41.39 33.71
C VAL A 5 0.59 40.56 32.77
N THR A 6 1.92 40.70 32.87
CA THR A 6 2.92 39.93 32.13
C THR A 6 3.03 38.45 32.54
N HIS A 7 2.69 38.06 33.77
CA HIS A 7 2.88 36.68 34.25
C HIS A 7 1.72 35.77 33.85
N LEU A 8 0.49 36.28 33.90
CA LEU A 8 -0.70 35.60 33.37
C LEU A 8 -0.62 35.49 31.84
N GLY A 9 -0.21 36.58 31.17
CA GLY A 9 0.02 36.59 29.73
C GLY A 9 1.08 35.57 29.28
N ARG A 10 2.19 35.41 30.02
CA ARG A 10 3.20 34.37 29.76
C ARG A 10 2.68 32.96 29.96
N LEU A 11 1.84 32.71 30.97
CA LEU A 11 1.21 31.40 31.19
C LEU A 11 0.25 31.03 30.05
N ILE A 12 -0.56 31.98 29.59
CA ILE A 12 -1.47 31.81 28.46
C ILE A 12 -0.68 31.56 27.18
N LEU A 13 0.36 32.36 26.89
CA LEU A 13 1.25 32.16 25.74
C LEU A 13 1.93 30.79 25.75
N ASN A 14 2.42 30.34 26.91
CA ASN A 14 3.01 29.00 27.04
C ASN A 14 1.96 27.90 26.80
N GLY A 15 0.75 28.05 27.36
CA GLY A 15 -0.35 27.10 27.12
C GLY A 15 -0.74 27.00 25.64
N ILE A 16 -0.84 28.14 24.96
CA ILE A 16 -1.09 28.18 23.50
C ILE A 16 0.05 27.49 22.75
N ALA A 17 1.31 27.77 23.11
CA ALA A 17 2.47 27.13 22.47
C ALA A 17 2.45 25.60 22.63
N TYR A 18 2.14 25.07 23.83
CA TYR A 18 1.98 23.64 24.05
C TYR A 18 0.88 23.04 23.18
N ILE A 19 -0.30 23.68 23.11
CA ILE A 19 -1.42 23.21 22.29
C ILE A 19 -1.06 23.23 20.79
N THR A 20 -0.40 24.29 20.31
CA THR A 20 0.03 24.39 18.91
C THR A 20 1.06 23.31 18.56
N ILE A 21 2.05 23.06 19.44
CA ILE A 21 3.04 22.00 19.23
C ILE A 21 2.37 20.62 19.22
N LEU A 22 1.42 20.38 20.13
CA LEU A 22 0.66 19.13 20.18
C LEU A 22 -0.19 18.93 18.92
N GLY A 23 -0.86 19.99 18.46
CA GLY A 23 -1.62 19.97 17.21
C GLY A 23 -0.74 19.68 15.98
N LEU A 24 0.43 20.32 15.88
CA LEU A 24 1.39 20.07 14.81
C LEU A 24 1.95 18.63 14.86
N LEU A 25 2.29 18.13 16.04
CA LEU A 25 2.75 16.75 16.23
C LEU A 25 1.66 15.73 15.85
N SER A 26 0.39 16.08 16.02
CA SER A 26 -0.76 15.22 15.66
C SER A 26 -0.97 15.09 14.15
N LEU A 27 -0.49 16.04 13.35
CA LEU A 27 -0.61 15.98 11.87
C LEU A 27 0.30 14.91 11.25
N VAL A 28 1.43 14.62 11.87
CA VAL A 28 2.41 13.61 11.40
C VAL A 28 1.78 12.20 11.35
N PRO A 29 1.22 11.64 12.44
CA PRO A 29 0.61 10.31 12.41
C PRO A 29 -0.63 10.25 11.49
N LEU A 30 -1.37 11.35 11.32
CA LEU A 30 -2.51 11.40 10.38
C LEU A 30 -2.07 11.28 8.92
N ARG A 31 -0.98 11.97 8.54
CA ARG A 31 -0.40 11.85 7.20
C ARG A 31 0.14 10.44 6.96
N ASP A 32 0.87 9.90 7.93
CA ASP A 32 1.45 8.56 7.83
C ASP A 32 0.38 7.47 7.78
N PHE A 33 -0.74 7.64 8.50
CA PHE A 33 -1.89 6.74 8.42
C PHE A 33 -2.57 6.77 7.04
N ARG A 34 -2.68 7.95 6.41
CA ARG A 34 -3.21 8.05 5.04
C ARG A 34 -2.31 7.34 4.03
N ASN A 35 -1.00 7.52 4.15
CA ASN A 35 -0.03 6.82 3.31
C ASN A 35 -0.12 5.30 3.52
N PHE A 36 -0.21 4.85 4.78
CA PHE A 36 -0.38 3.44 5.12
C PHE A 36 -1.62 2.81 4.49
N ASN A 37 -2.78 3.49 4.54
CA ASN A 37 -3.99 2.98 3.90
C ASN A 37 -3.85 2.85 2.39
N ARG A 38 -3.16 3.79 1.74
CA ARG A 38 -2.90 3.71 0.30
C ARG A 38 -2.04 2.49 -0.07
N GLU A 39 -1.01 2.22 0.73
CA GLU A 39 -0.11 1.09 0.48
C GLU A 39 -0.75 -0.26 0.84
N LEU A 40 -1.65 -0.28 1.83
CA LEU A 40 -2.53 -1.42 2.06
C LEU A 40 -3.41 -1.71 0.84
N ASP A 41 -4.00 -0.68 0.23
CA ASP A 41 -4.79 -0.84 -0.99
C ASP A 41 -3.93 -1.40 -2.14
N HIS A 42 -2.69 -0.94 -2.30
CA HIS A 42 -1.76 -1.50 -3.29
C HIS A 42 -1.52 -2.99 -3.07
N MET A 43 -1.19 -3.39 -1.83
CA MET A 43 -0.97 -4.79 -1.48
C MET A 43 -2.21 -5.65 -1.74
N VAL A 44 -3.41 -5.17 -1.37
CA VAL A 44 -4.67 -5.89 -1.60
C VAL A 44 -4.90 -6.10 -3.09
N GLN A 45 -4.70 -5.07 -3.92
CA GLN A 45 -4.89 -5.18 -5.36
C GLN A 45 -3.81 -6.08 -6.00
N ALA A 46 -2.56 -6.03 -5.55
CA ALA A 46 -1.49 -6.95 -5.98
C ALA A 46 -1.82 -8.40 -5.60
N GLY A 47 -2.36 -8.64 -4.41
CA GLY A 47 -2.83 -9.96 -3.96
C GLY A 47 -3.97 -10.49 -4.84
N GLN A 48 -4.97 -9.66 -5.12
CA GLN A 48 -6.07 -10.00 -6.03
C GLN A 48 -5.58 -10.32 -7.44
N LEU A 49 -4.62 -9.54 -7.95
CA LEU A 49 -3.99 -9.78 -9.25
C LEU A 49 -3.28 -11.14 -9.27
N ASN A 50 -2.53 -11.46 -8.21
CA ASN A 50 -1.85 -12.75 -8.09
C ASN A 50 -2.82 -13.92 -8.10
N THR A 51 -3.91 -13.83 -7.33
CA THR A 51 -4.95 -14.87 -7.31
C THR A 51 -5.61 -15.04 -8.68
N LEU A 52 -5.88 -13.94 -9.39
CA LEU A 52 -6.43 -14.02 -10.76
C LEU A 52 -5.50 -14.73 -11.74
N ILE A 53 -4.19 -14.53 -11.61
CA ILE A 53 -3.18 -15.17 -12.48
C ILE A 53 -3.00 -16.64 -12.12
N GLU A 54 -3.09 -17.00 -10.83
CA GLU A 54 -3.10 -18.40 -10.41
C GLU A 54 -4.32 -19.14 -10.96
N MET A 55 -5.51 -18.54 -10.90
CA MET A 55 -6.71 -19.11 -11.53
C MET A 55 -6.56 -19.20 -13.06
N LEU A 56 -5.95 -18.20 -13.70
CA LEU A 56 -5.66 -18.24 -15.13
C LEU A 56 -4.77 -19.44 -15.47
N ARG A 57 -3.70 -19.67 -14.71
CA ARG A 57 -2.78 -20.81 -14.89
C ARG A 57 -3.48 -22.15 -14.71
N GLN A 58 -4.36 -22.29 -13.71
CA GLN A 58 -5.16 -23.50 -13.53
C GLN A 58 -6.04 -23.76 -14.76
N THR A 59 -6.73 -22.74 -15.27
CA THR A 59 -7.54 -22.89 -16.48
C THR A 59 -6.72 -23.18 -17.74
N GLU A 60 -5.46 -22.74 -17.80
CA GLU A 60 -4.55 -23.09 -18.90
C GLU A 60 -4.14 -24.56 -18.88
N GLU A 61 -3.83 -25.09 -17.69
CA GLU A 61 -3.50 -26.50 -17.52
C GLU A 61 -4.70 -27.37 -17.90
N GLU A 62 -5.91 -27.02 -17.47
CA GLU A 62 -7.15 -27.72 -17.83
C GLU A 62 -7.44 -27.66 -19.34
N TYR A 63 -7.21 -26.50 -19.96
CA TYR A 63 -7.35 -26.30 -21.40
C TYR A 63 -6.35 -27.15 -22.20
N VAL A 64 -5.08 -27.21 -21.79
CA VAL A 64 -4.04 -28.03 -22.43
C VAL A 64 -4.34 -29.52 -22.30
N LEU A 65 -5.02 -29.94 -21.23
CA LEU A 65 -5.42 -31.33 -20.97
C LEU A 65 -6.66 -31.78 -21.76
N GLY A 66 -7.21 -30.93 -22.64
CA GLY A 66 -8.21 -31.34 -23.63
C GLY A 66 -9.66 -31.11 -23.21
N HIS A 67 -9.91 -30.28 -22.20
CA HIS A 67 -11.24 -29.84 -21.84
C HIS A 67 -11.57 -28.55 -22.60
N GLY A 68 -12.21 -28.71 -23.77
CA GLY A 68 -13.33 -27.88 -24.23
C GLY A 68 -13.13 -26.38 -24.51
N GLU A 69 -13.95 -25.86 -25.44
CA GLU A 69 -14.09 -24.42 -25.71
C GLU A 69 -14.52 -23.59 -24.48
N ILE A 70 -15.08 -24.25 -23.45
CA ILE A 70 -15.57 -23.62 -22.21
C ILE A 70 -14.41 -23.06 -21.37
N GLU A 71 -13.33 -23.81 -21.27
CA GLU A 71 -12.11 -23.46 -20.56
C GLU A 71 -11.39 -22.29 -21.26
N LEU A 72 -11.46 -22.26 -22.60
CA LEU A 72 -10.98 -21.14 -23.40
C LEU A 72 -11.79 -19.86 -23.15
N GLU A 73 -13.12 -19.96 -22.99
CA GLU A 73 -13.98 -18.82 -22.65
C GLU A 73 -13.71 -18.32 -21.22
N ASN A 74 -13.52 -19.24 -20.27
CA ASN A 74 -13.17 -18.92 -18.89
C ASN A 74 -11.81 -18.21 -18.80
N ASN A 75 -10.82 -18.70 -19.55
CA ASN A 75 -9.50 -18.06 -19.66
C ASN A 75 -9.62 -16.63 -20.24
N LEU A 76 -10.44 -16.43 -21.27
CA LEU A 76 -10.73 -15.10 -21.83
C LEU A 76 -11.36 -14.15 -20.81
N LYS A 77 -12.32 -14.63 -20.00
CA LYS A 77 -12.95 -13.85 -18.92
C LYS A 77 -11.93 -13.45 -17.86
N LEU A 78 -11.09 -14.38 -17.41
CA LEU A 78 -10.01 -14.13 -16.45
C LEU A 78 -9.01 -13.09 -16.98
N ARG A 79 -8.63 -13.19 -18.25
CA ARG A 79 -7.74 -12.21 -18.90
C ARG A 79 -8.32 -10.79 -18.91
N ARG A 80 -9.62 -10.63 -19.15
CA ARG A 80 -10.30 -9.32 -19.07
C ARG A 80 -10.22 -8.75 -17.65
N LYS A 81 -10.55 -9.56 -16.65
CA LYS A 81 -10.45 -9.17 -15.23
C LYS A 81 -9.04 -8.78 -14.82
N ILE A 82 -8.03 -9.54 -15.26
CA ILE A 82 -6.61 -9.23 -15.04
C ILE A 82 -6.26 -7.87 -15.66
N ASN A 83 -6.73 -7.60 -16.88
CA ASN A 83 -6.47 -6.31 -17.53
C ASN A 83 -7.16 -5.13 -16.85
N GLU A 84 -8.41 -5.30 -16.42
CA GLU A 84 -9.15 -4.29 -15.65
C GLU A 84 -8.43 -3.98 -14.33
N LYS A 85 -8.04 -5.02 -13.59
CA LYS A 85 -7.30 -4.88 -12.34
C LYS A 85 -5.93 -4.24 -12.53
N ARG A 86 -5.22 -4.62 -13.60
CA ARG A 86 -3.95 -3.99 -13.98
C ARG A 86 -4.12 -2.51 -14.28
N LEU A 87 -5.18 -2.12 -15.00
CA LEU A 87 -5.47 -0.72 -15.30
C LEU A 87 -5.81 0.08 -14.03
N ALA A 88 -6.60 -0.51 -13.12
CA ALA A 88 -6.85 0.08 -11.82
C ALA A 88 -5.54 0.28 -11.05
N LEU A 89 -4.70 -0.75 -10.96
CA LEU A 89 -3.41 -0.71 -10.27
C LEU A 89 -2.49 0.40 -10.84
N SER A 90 -2.41 0.51 -12.17
CA SER A 90 -1.61 1.56 -12.83
C SER A 90 -2.08 2.99 -12.56
N ARG A 91 -3.38 3.19 -12.29
CA ARG A 91 -3.93 4.51 -11.97
C ARG A 91 -3.65 4.91 -10.53
N VAL A 92 -3.59 3.94 -9.61
CA VAL A 92 -3.34 4.19 -8.17
C VAL A 92 -1.84 4.43 -7.92
N ILE A 93 -0.98 3.80 -8.71
CA ILE A 93 0.48 3.78 -8.55
C ILE A 93 1.22 4.95 -9.25
N ALA A 94 0.52 5.89 -9.86
CA ALA A 94 1.16 7.05 -10.51
C ALA A 94 2.03 7.93 -9.57
N ASP A 95 2.00 7.70 -8.26
CA ASP A 95 2.86 8.38 -7.28
C ASP A 95 4.09 7.52 -6.90
N ASP A 96 5.21 7.88 -7.54
CA ASP A 96 6.62 7.86 -7.11
C ASP A 96 7.31 6.61 -6.53
N HIS A 97 6.63 5.51 -6.16
CA HIS A 97 7.34 4.37 -5.53
C HIS A 97 7.07 2.96 -6.04
N ALA A 98 5.98 2.67 -6.74
CA ALA A 98 5.79 1.35 -7.34
C ALA A 98 6.34 1.35 -8.79
N SER A 99 7.66 1.26 -8.94
CA SER A 99 8.50 0.05 -8.80
C SER A 99 8.48 -0.73 -10.10
N ARG A 100 9.65 -0.87 -10.73
CA ARG A 100 9.90 -1.58 -11.99
C ARG A 100 9.16 -2.93 -12.10
N ALA A 101 8.89 -3.59 -10.97
CA ALA A 101 8.06 -4.81 -10.90
C ALA A 101 6.65 -4.64 -11.51
N LEU A 102 5.99 -3.49 -11.34
CA LEU A 102 4.69 -3.22 -11.95
C LEU A 102 4.81 -3.02 -13.47
N GLU A 103 5.83 -2.30 -13.93
CA GLU A 103 6.08 -2.12 -15.37
C GLU A 103 6.42 -3.46 -16.04
N GLU A 104 7.26 -4.27 -15.39
CA GLU A 104 7.56 -5.65 -15.78
C GLU A 104 6.28 -6.49 -15.83
N MET A 105 5.39 -6.34 -14.84
CA MET A 105 4.11 -7.04 -14.77
C MET A 105 3.18 -6.64 -15.93
N ILE A 106 3.13 -5.35 -16.26
CA ILE A 106 2.37 -4.84 -17.40
C ILE A 106 2.95 -5.39 -18.71
N GLY A 107 4.28 -5.38 -18.85
CA GLY A 107 4.98 -5.93 -20.01
C GLY A 107 4.70 -7.42 -20.19
N ALA A 108 4.82 -8.20 -19.12
CA ALA A 108 4.54 -9.63 -19.11
C ALA A 108 3.08 -9.94 -19.45
N SER A 109 2.13 -9.18 -18.88
CA SER A 109 0.69 -9.34 -19.16
C SER A 109 0.36 -9.06 -20.63
N ARG A 110 0.99 -8.04 -21.23
CA ARG A 110 0.86 -7.73 -22.66
C ARG A 110 1.45 -8.84 -23.53
N LYS A 111 2.66 -9.31 -23.20
CA LYS A 111 3.33 -10.41 -23.91
C LYS A 111 2.48 -11.68 -23.88
N TYR A 112 2.00 -12.06 -22.69
CA TYR A 112 1.09 -13.17 -22.49
C TYR A 112 -0.18 -13.04 -23.35
N SER A 113 -0.84 -11.88 -23.32
CA SER A 113 -2.05 -11.63 -24.11
C SER A 113 -1.81 -11.78 -25.61
N ALA A 114 -0.65 -11.31 -26.10
CA ALA A 114 -0.26 -11.46 -27.50
C ALA A 114 -0.01 -12.93 -27.87
N THR A 115 0.67 -13.69 -27.01
CA THR A 115 0.91 -15.12 -27.23
C THR A 115 -0.40 -15.91 -27.24
N MET A 116 -1.31 -15.62 -26.31
CA MET A 116 -2.62 -16.29 -26.26
C MET A 116 -3.49 -15.95 -27.48
N LYS A 117 -3.43 -14.72 -27.99
CA LYS A 117 -4.11 -14.35 -29.24
C LYS A 117 -3.59 -15.15 -30.44
N ARG A 118 -2.28 -15.38 -30.51
CA ARG A 118 -1.68 -16.23 -31.56
C ARG A 118 -2.13 -17.68 -31.43
N LEU A 119 -2.22 -18.22 -30.22
CA LEU A 119 -2.79 -19.55 -29.99
C LEU A 119 -4.25 -19.63 -30.46
N GLN A 120 -5.07 -18.62 -30.16
CA GLN A 120 -6.46 -18.52 -30.63
C GLN A 120 -6.60 -18.49 -32.15
N GLU A 121 -5.71 -17.76 -32.83
CA GLU A 121 -5.68 -17.74 -34.29
C GLU A 121 -5.24 -19.09 -34.87
N ALA A 122 -4.27 -19.76 -34.23
CA ALA A 122 -3.84 -21.11 -34.62
C ALA A 122 -4.95 -22.15 -34.43
N LEU A 123 -5.72 -22.07 -33.33
CA LEU A 123 -6.90 -22.90 -33.06
C LEU A 123 -7.95 -22.74 -34.16
N ARG A 124 -8.31 -21.50 -34.49
CA ARG A 124 -9.30 -21.20 -35.56
C ARG A 124 -8.87 -21.73 -36.93
N LYS A 125 -7.57 -21.76 -37.20
CA LYS A 125 -7.00 -22.25 -38.46
C LYS A 125 -6.70 -23.76 -38.44
N GLY A 126 -6.92 -24.45 -37.31
CA GLY A 126 -6.54 -25.87 -37.16
C GLY A 126 -5.03 -26.13 -37.24
N THR A 127 -4.20 -25.12 -36.97
CA THR A 127 -2.72 -25.17 -37.10
C THR A 127 -2.00 -25.17 -35.77
N VAL A 128 -2.68 -25.61 -34.70
CA VAL A 128 -2.10 -25.65 -33.35
C VAL A 128 -0.97 -26.67 -33.34
N THR A 129 0.20 -26.21 -32.90
CA THR A 129 1.37 -27.06 -32.69
C THR A 129 1.75 -27.04 -31.22
N ARG A 130 2.53 -28.04 -30.79
CA ARG A 130 3.12 -28.11 -29.45
C ARG A 130 3.90 -26.85 -29.08
N GLU A 131 4.52 -26.19 -30.06
CA GLU A 131 5.26 -24.94 -29.85
C GLU A 131 4.34 -23.77 -29.44
N HIS A 132 3.11 -23.71 -29.95
CA HIS A 132 2.13 -22.69 -29.55
C HIS A 132 1.76 -22.84 -28.07
N LEU A 133 1.51 -24.07 -27.63
CA LEU A 133 1.19 -24.39 -26.24
C LEU A 133 2.38 -24.09 -25.31
N LEU A 134 3.59 -24.50 -25.70
CA LEU A 134 4.82 -24.23 -24.95
C LEU A 134 5.06 -22.71 -24.77
N ARG A 135 4.81 -21.91 -25.81
CA ARG A 135 4.99 -20.45 -25.72
C ARG A 135 3.98 -19.80 -24.78
N VAL A 136 2.73 -20.28 -24.77
CA VAL A 136 1.70 -19.80 -23.83
C VAL A 136 2.11 -20.16 -22.42
N ASP A 137 2.54 -21.40 -22.20
CA ASP A 137 2.99 -21.89 -20.90
C ASP A 137 4.16 -21.07 -20.34
N GLN A 138 5.22 -20.86 -21.14
CA GLN A 138 6.37 -20.02 -20.76
C GLN A 138 5.96 -18.56 -20.45
N ALA A 139 5.00 -18.01 -21.21
CA ALA A 139 4.52 -16.66 -20.97
C ALA A 139 3.68 -16.58 -19.68
N GLY A 140 2.88 -17.61 -19.39
CA GLY A 140 2.09 -17.75 -18.17
C GLY A 140 2.98 -17.90 -16.94
N GLU A 141 4.00 -18.76 -17.00
CA GLU A 141 4.98 -18.94 -15.92
C GLU A 141 5.73 -17.64 -15.62
N ALA A 142 6.19 -16.94 -16.67
CA ALA A 142 6.85 -15.64 -16.51
C ALA A 142 5.92 -14.61 -15.84
N LEU A 143 4.65 -14.57 -16.24
CA LEU A 143 3.63 -13.69 -15.65
C LEU A 143 3.40 -14.01 -14.17
N GLN A 144 3.26 -15.29 -13.82
CA GLN A 144 3.06 -15.74 -12.45
C GLN A 144 4.28 -15.42 -11.57
N LYS A 145 5.49 -15.64 -12.08
CA LYS A 145 6.74 -15.30 -11.38
C LYS A 145 6.84 -13.83 -11.04
N ILE A 146 6.52 -12.95 -12.01
CA ILE A 146 6.53 -11.49 -11.80
C ILE A 146 5.43 -11.08 -10.83
N SER A 147 4.22 -11.63 -10.95
CA SER A 147 3.13 -11.37 -10.02
C SER A 147 3.46 -11.74 -8.57
N ARG A 148 4.09 -12.91 -8.35
CA ARG A 148 4.54 -13.33 -7.03
C ARG A 148 5.63 -12.43 -6.47
N ARG A 149 6.54 -11.95 -7.33
CA ARG A 149 7.56 -10.97 -6.93
C ARG A 149 6.92 -9.66 -6.50
N LEU A 150 6.01 -9.11 -7.31
CA LEU A 150 5.26 -7.89 -6.98
C LEU A 150 4.58 -8.02 -5.62
N LEU A 151 3.87 -9.13 -5.36
CA LEU A 151 3.22 -9.36 -4.08
C LEU A 151 4.21 -9.40 -2.90
N ARG A 152 5.39 -10.01 -3.07
CA ARG A 152 6.43 -10.04 -2.03
C ARG A 152 7.00 -8.65 -1.76
N ASP A 153 7.27 -7.88 -2.82
CA ASP A 153 7.79 -6.52 -2.71
C ASP A 153 6.80 -5.62 -1.96
N GLU A 154 5.50 -5.71 -2.28
CA GLU A 154 4.43 -4.98 -1.57
C GLU A 154 4.29 -5.43 -0.10
N GLN A 155 4.40 -6.72 0.18
CA GLN A 155 4.37 -7.24 1.56
C GLN A 155 5.57 -6.76 2.39
N GLU A 156 6.76 -6.69 1.78
CA GLU A 156 7.97 -6.19 2.44
C GLU A 156 7.90 -4.69 2.70
N LEU A 157 7.39 -3.92 1.74
CA LEU A 157 7.10 -2.49 1.89
C LEU A 157 6.13 -2.26 3.06
N LEU A 158 5.02 -3.01 3.10
CA LEU A 158 4.03 -2.90 4.16
C LEU A 158 4.63 -3.24 5.53
N ARG A 159 5.42 -4.33 5.65
CA ARG A 159 6.09 -4.69 6.91
C ARG A 159 7.02 -3.58 7.38
N THR A 160 7.78 -2.98 6.46
CA THR A 160 8.68 -1.86 6.76
C THR A 160 7.88 -0.64 7.21
N MET A 161 6.76 -0.34 6.55
CA MET A 161 5.88 0.75 6.95
C MET A 161 5.23 0.52 8.31
N VAL A 162 4.71 -0.67 8.60
CA VAL A 162 4.14 -1.00 9.92
C VAL A 162 5.20 -0.82 11.02
N SER A 163 6.43 -1.26 10.77
CA SER A 163 7.54 -1.09 11.70
C SER A 163 7.84 0.39 11.97
N ARG A 164 7.96 1.20 10.90
CA ARG A 164 8.18 2.66 11.01
C ARG A 164 7.01 3.36 11.72
N PHE A 165 5.78 3.03 11.37
CA PHE A 165 4.57 3.59 11.97
C PHE A 165 4.51 3.27 13.47
N ARG A 166 4.84 2.03 13.86
CA ARG A 166 4.94 1.65 15.27
C ARG A 166 6.00 2.48 16.02
N GLN A 167 7.19 2.66 15.44
CA GLN A 167 8.24 3.49 16.06
C GLN A 167 7.80 4.95 16.20
N GLN A 168 7.16 5.51 15.19
CA GLN A 168 6.62 6.87 15.22
C GLN A 168 5.52 7.05 16.26
N LEU A 169 4.60 6.08 16.38
CA LEU A 169 3.58 6.11 17.43
C LEU A 169 4.21 6.11 18.83
N ILE A 170 5.20 5.25 19.07
CA ILE A 170 5.92 5.21 20.35
C ILE A 170 6.61 6.56 20.61
N ALA A 171 7.31 7.12 19.62
CA ALA A 171 7.96 8.42 19.74
C ALA A 171 6.95 9.55 20.01
N PHE A 172 5.80 9.53 19.33
CA PHE A 172 4.71 10.49 19.54
C PHE A 172 4.12 10.39 20.94
N PHE A 173 3.86 9.17 21.45
CA PHE A 173 3.38 8.96 22.81
C PHE A 173 4.39 9.46 23.85
N LEU A 174 5.68 9.14 23.69
CA LEU A 174 6.74 9.62 24.58
C LEU A 174 6.86 11.15 24.55
N ALA A 175 6.83 11.77 23.36
CA ALA A 175 6.85 13.22 23.21
C ALA A 175 5.63 13.87 23.88
N SER A 176 4.44 13.28 23.73
CA SER A 176 3.21 13.76 24.35
C SER A 176 3.28 13.70 25.88
N ILE A 177 3.79 12.60 26.45
CA ILE A 177 4.00 12.46 27.89
C ILE A 177 4.98 13.52 28.41
N LEU A 178 6.10 13.74 27.71
CA LEU A 178 7.09 14.75 28.08
C LEU A 178 6.52 16.18 28.02
N LEU A 179 5.76 16.50 26.97
CA LEU A 179 5.07 17.78 26.85
C LEU A 179 4.05 17.99 27.97
N LEU A 180 3.26 16.95 28.30
CA LEU A 180 2.27 17.01 29.37
C LEU A 180 2.94 17.20 30.74
N ALA A 181 4.02 16.47 31.01
CA ALA A 181 4.82 16.63 32.23
C ALA A 181 5.44 18.04 32.32
N GLY A 182 5.95 18.57 31.20
CA GLY A 182 6.48 19.94 31.11
C GLY A 182 5.41 21.01 31.35
N MET A 183 4.21 20.81 30.80
CA MET A 183 3.06 21.68 31.03
C MET A 183 2.63 21.66 32.50
N LEU A 184 2.48 20.47 33.11
CA LEU A 184 2.15 20.32 34.53
C LEU A 184 3.21 20.96 35.43
N PHE A 185 4.49 20.78 35.12
CA PHE A 185 5.59 21.40 35.85
C PHE A 185 5.56 22.94 35.73
N SER A 186 5.28 23.47 34.55
CA SER A 186 5.12 24.91 34.32
C SER A 186 3.94 25.48 35.11
N LEU A 187 2.79 24.78 35.14
CA LEU A 187 1.62 25.15 35.94
C LEU A 187 1.92 25.09 37.44
N TRP A 188 2.59 24.03 37.90
CA TRP A 188 3.01 23.90 39.29
C TRP A 188 3.92 25.05 39.73
N ARG A 189 4.94 25.38 38.94
CA ARG A 189 5.89 26.45 39.26
C ARG A 189 5.27 27.84 39.14
N GLY A 190 4.40 28.05 38.14
CA GLY A 190 3.82 29.35 37.82
C GLY A 190 2.57 29.72 38.64
N ILE A 191 1.80 28.74 39.09
CA ILE A 191 0.52 28.94 39.78
C ILE A 191 0.58 28.38 41.21
N PHE A 192 0.75 27.07 41.36
CA PHE A 192 0.62 26.40 42.67
C PHE A 192 1.70 26.79 43.69
N ARG A 193 2.96 26.88 43.27
CA ARG A 193 4.08 27.26 44.16
C ARG A 193 3.98 28.69 44.69
N PRO A 194 3.66 29.73 43.89
CA PRO A 194 3.43 31.07 44.42
C PRO A 194 2.15 31.17 45.27
N LEU A 195 1.07 30.45 44.93
CA LEU A 195 -0.14 30.39 45.76
C LEU A 195 0.14 29.80 47.16
N LYS A 196 0.96 28.74 47.24
CA LYS A 196 1.40 28.15 48.52
C LYS A 196 2.31 29.03 49.39
N LYS A 197 2.83 30.14 48.87
CA LYS A 197 3.62 31.11 49.65
C LYS A 197 2.78 32.26 50.22
N LEU A 198 1.50 32.33 49.81
CA LEU A 198 0.55 33.34 50.27
C LEU A 198 -0.33 32.83 51.44
N GLU A 199 -0.34 31.51 51.69
CA GLU A 199 -0.68 30.90 52.98
C GLU A 199 0.50 31.02 53.96
#